data_AF-A0A933UA94-F1
#
_entry.id   AF-A0A933UA94-F1
#
_cell.length_a   1.000
_cell.length_b   1.000
_cell.length_c   1.000
_cell.angle_alpha   90.00
_cell.angle_beta   90.00
_cell.angle_gamma   90.00
#
_symmetry.space_group_name_H-M   'P 1'
#
loop_
_entity.id
_entity.type
_entity.pdbx_description
1 polymer ?
#
loop_
_entity_poly.entity_id
_entity_poly.type
_entity_poly.pdbx_seq_one_letter_code
_entity_poly.pdbx_strand_id
1 'polypeptide(L)'
;MKRAFVVLLAATVLLAAVALSMMVRRTILSRQTTLTTGHHVEVLGATKSGETFTTETPWTKLARKHLPSRWRKWLPQSISHTSNGATQSIVIYLRVSDSTGALAKSLPWSTYQAEDDGGRCFPGDRSYGLTRSGTLTVGSLRLRGYPRRQHDFLLRFLGGHGESLGSLRVPNPMRGPFPQWRAEDLPISHTNGPVVLTLESAEISGLSPRPQVQAKWRVTSTNDAWARTSPDSVLLDDPTGNGDSCVSPNEPVWRLSTRVVRYNIDDLSAEDKLTLTNIAPPGPGEMASPQHAAVCSGVRLRALAGPGILFFTNDICGSMLPPSLGFRRQPTGINHGARIESWDSERPFLLLEILDKVPHGALLVRVTDQRGQEVKRCSSGDYLLVGGRRMHKLEFQPPEGTESLSLSVALSRPLSFEFFVRPSDIGATNTVRR
;
A
#
# COMPACT_ATOMS: atom_id res chain seq x y z
N MET A 1 12.58 2.55 -69.19
CA MET A 1 11.98 1.87 -68.01
C MET A 1 12.86 1.85 -66.76
N LYS A 2 14.11 1.34 -66.79
CA LYS A 2 14.96 1.23 -65.57
C LYS A 2 15.19 2.55 -64.80
N ARG A 3 15.45 3.67 -65.50
CA ARG A 3 15.67 4.98 -64.85
C ARG A 3 14.42 5.53 -64.16
N ALA A 4 13.24 5.39 -64.78
CA ALA A 4 11.97 5.80 -64.18
C ALA A 4 11.64 4.97 -62.93
N PHE A 5 11.93 3.66 -62.94
CA PHE A 5 11.74 2.79 -61.78
C PHE A 5 12.64 3.16 -60.60
N VAL A 6 13.93 3.45 -60.84
CA VAL A 6 14.86 3.87 -59.78
C VAL A 6 14.45 5.21 -59.16
N VAL A 7 14.00 6.17 -59.97
CA VAL A 7 13.51 7.46 -59.48
C VAL A 7 12.24 7.29 -58.64
N LEU A 8 11.31 6.45 -59.09
CA LEU A 8 10.08 6.15 -58.34
C LEU A 8 10.38 5.46 -57.00
N LEU A 9 11.31 4.51 -56.98
CA LEU A 9 11.73 3.82 -55.75
C LEU A 9 12.39 4.81 -54.76
N ALA A 10 13.30 5.66 -55.23
CA ALA A 10 13.95 6.67 -54.40
C ALA A 10 12.93 7.68 -53.82
N ALA A 11 11.99 8.14 -54.64
CA ALA A 11 10.91 9.03 -54.20
C ALA A 11 10.01 8.36 -53.14
N THR A 12 9.71 7.06 -53.31
CA THR A 12 8.88 6.30 -52.35
C THR A 12 9.58 6.12 -51.01
N VAL A 13 10.88 5.80 -51.02
CA VAL A 13 11.70 5.69 -49.80
C VAL A 13 11.79 7.04 -49.08
N LEU A 14 11.98 8.13 -49.84
CA LEU A 14 12.02 9.48 -49.26
C LEU A 14 10.68 9.87 -48.64
N LEU A 15 9.56 9.64 -49.32
CA LEU A 15 8.22 9.90 -48.79
C LEU A 15 7.93 9.07 -47.54
N ALA A 16 8.31 7.79 -47.53
CA ALA A 16 8.19 6.93 -46.35
C ALA A 16 9.04 7.46 -45.18
N ALA A 17 10.27 7.91 -45.45
CA ALA A 17 11.16 8.50 -44.43
C ALA A 17 10.60 9.82 -43.87
N VAL A 18 10.03 10.68 -44.72
CA VAL A 18 9.40 11.93 -44.31
C VAL A 18 8.14 11.67 -43.49
N ALA A 19 7.26 10.77 -43.94
CA ALA A 19 6.07 10.38 -43.20
C ALA A 19 6.42 9.76 -41.83
N LEU A 20 7.41 8.86 -41.80
CA LEU A 20 7.93 8.28 -40.56
C LEU A 20 8.54 9.35 -39.65
N SER A 21 9.28 10.32 -40.21
CA SER A 21 9.84 11.46 -39.46
C SER A 21 8.74 12.34 -38.85
N MET A 22 7.68 12.63 -39.60
CA MET A 22 6.53 13.40 -39.09
C MET A 22 5.77 12.65 -38.01
N MET A 23 5.54 11.34 -38.18
CA MET A 23 4.91 10.50 -37.16
C MET A 23 5.77 10.47 -35.90
N VAL A 24 7.08 10.25 -36.01
CA VAL A 24 8.02 10.25 -34.88
C VAL A 24 8.04 11.62 -34.18
N ARG A 25 8.04 12.74 -34.93
CA ARG A 25 8.00 14.10 -34.35
C ARG A 25 6.72 14.37 -33.56
N ARG A 26 5.54 13.96 -34.06
CA ARG A 26 4.28 14.13 -33.33
C ARG A 26 4.29 13.38 -32.00
N THR A 27 4.87 12.17 -31.96
CA THR A 27 4.98 11.37 -30.73
C THR A 27 6.00 11.93 -29.74
N ILE A 28 6.98 12.71 -30.20
CA ILE A 28 8.00 13.34 -29.34
C ILE A 28 7.46 14.61 -28.67
N LEU A 29 6.74 15.47 -29.42
CA LEU A 29 6.24 16.74 -28.89
C LEU A 29 5.23 16.57 -27.76
N SER A 30 4.47 15.46 -27.71
CA SER A 30 3.51 15.20 -26.64
C SER A 30 4.15 14.74 -25.32
N ARG A 31 5.47 14.51 -25.29
CA ARG A 31 6.19 13.93 -24.13
C ARG A 31 6.94 14.94 -23.30
N GLN A 32 6.95 16.22 -23.68
CA GLN A 32 7.74 17.24 -23.02
C GLN A 32 6.85 18.42 -22.59
N THR A 33 7.16 19.01 -21.44
CA THR A 33 6.54 20.26 -20.98
C THR A 33 7.56 21.11 -20.25
N THR A 34 7.38 22.42 -20.31
CA THR A 34 8.10 23.37 -19.44
C THR A 34 7.17 23.74 -18.29
N LEU A 35 7.64 23.57 -17.06
CA LEU A 35 6.89 23.95 -15.87
C LEU A 35 6.93 25.47 -15.68
N THR A 36 6.01 26.02 -14.91
CA THR A 36 5.99 27.44 -14.51
C THR A 36 7.26 27.86 -13.76
N THR A 37 7.98 26.91 -13.17
CA THR A 37 9.28 27.11 -12.52
C THR A 37 10.46 27.18 -13.51
N GLY A 38 10.20 27.12 -14.82
CA GLY A 38 11.22 27.10 -15.88
C GLY A 38 11.91 25.75 -16.08
N HIS A 39 11.58 24.72 -15.29
CA HIS A 39 12.14 23.38 -15.46
C HIS A 39 11.52 22.67 -16.66
N HIS A 40 12.33 21.94 -17.40
CA HIS A 40 11.88 21.09 -18.51
C HIS A 40 11.71 19.65 -18.05
N VAL A 41 10.54 19.08 -18.33
CA VAL A 41 10.21 17.69 -17.99
C VAL A 41 9.91 16.91 -19.25
N GLU A 42 10.54 15.76 -19.40
CA GLU A 42 10.35 14.83 -20.53
C GLU A 42 9.98 13.44 -20.02
N VAL A 43 8.91 12.85 -20.57
CA VAL A 43 8.57 11.43 -20.35
C VAL A 43 9.44 10.55 -21.24
N LEU A 44 10.28 9.76 -20.60
CA LEU A 44 11.08 8.75 -21.27
C LEU A 44 10.26 7.48 -21.52
N GLY A 45 9.35 7.14 -20.60
CA GLY A 45 8.39 6.05 -20.77
C GLY A 45 7.63 5.73 -19.49
N ALA A 46 6.78 4.72 -19.55
CA ALA A 46 6.06 4.18 -18.41
C ALA A 46 6.07 2.64 -18.49
N THR A 47 6.18 1.97 -17.34
CA THR A 47 6.12 0.51 -17.25
C THR A 47 5.22 0.09 -16.10
N LYS A 48 4.78 -1.17 -16.09
CA LYS A 48 4.18 -1.74 -14.88
C LYS A 48 5.27 -1.88 -13.82
N SER A 49 4.89 -1.76 -12.55
CA SER A 49 5.82 -2.02 -11.46
C SER A 49 6.31 -3.47 -11.52
N GLY A 50 7.60 -3.69 -11.28
CA GLY A 50 8.28 -4.97 -11.48
C GLY A 50 8.82 -5.20 -12.89
N GLU A 51 8.35 -4.46 -13.90
CA GLU A 51 8.92 -4.53 -15.25
C GLU A 51 10.19 -3.68 -15.37
N THR A 52 11.07 -4.10 -16.27
CA THR A 52 12.31 -3.37 -16.58
C THR A 52 12.03 -2.30 -17.63
N PHE A 53 12.19 -1.05 -17.23
CA PHE A 53 12.26 0.07 -18.16
C PHE A 53 13.61 0.12 -18.84
N THR A 54 13.62 0.39 -20.15
CA THR A 54 14.85 0.68 -20.88
C THR A 54 14.67 1.82 -21.88
N THR A 55 15.68 2.70 -21.98
CA THR A 55 15.75 3.70 -23.06
C THR A 55 16.31 3.12 -24.36
N GLU A 56 16.70 1.84 -24.36
CA GLU A 56 17.25 1.17 -25.53
C GLU A 56 16.14 0.88 -26.55
N THR A 57 16.28 1.45 -27.74
CA THR A 57 15.41 1.13 -28.88
C THR A 57 15.73 -0.27 -29.45
N PRO A 58 14.80 -0.92 -30.18
CA PRO A 58 15.05 -2.22 -30.78
C PRO A 58 16.28 -2.26 -31.71
N TRP A 59 16.50 -1.20 -32.50
CA TRP A 59 17.66 -1.12 -33.40
C TRP A 59 18.96 -0.90 -32.64
N THR A 60 18.97 -0.10 -31.56
CA THR A 60 20.17 0.06 -30.73
C THR A 60 20.55 -1.25 -30.06
N LYS A 61 19.57 -2.03 -29.60
CA LYS A 61 19.79 -3.36 -29.04
C LYS A 61 20.41 -4.31 -30.06
N LEU A 62 19.87 -4.32 -31.29
CA LEU A 62 20.42 -5.10 -32.40
C LEU A 62 21.83 -4.64 -32.78
N ALA A 63 22.05 -3.33 -32.91
CA ALA A 63 23.34 -2.74 -33.22
C ALA A 63 24.37 -3.10 -32.15
N ARG A 64 24.04 -3.02 -30.85
CA ARG A 64 24.94 -3.47 -29.77
C ARG A 64 25.25 -4.95 -29.82
N LYS A 65 24.27 -5.78 -30.20
CA LYS A 65 24.47 -7.22 -30.34
C LYS A 65 25.52 -7.55 -31.41
N HIS A 66 25.52 -6.84 -32.54
CA HIS A 66 26.35 -7.18 -33.70
C HIS A 66 27.58 -6.29 -33.92
N LEU A 67 27.60 -5.05 -33.40
CA LEU A 67 28.73 -4.15 -33.57
C LEU A 67 29.91 -4.51 -32.64
N PRO A 68 31.16 -4.42 -33.12
CA PRO A 68 32.36 -4.54 -32.30
C PRO A 68 32.37 -3.54 -31.13
N SER A 69 33.02 -3.89 -30.02
CA SER A 69 33.05 -3.08 -28.78
C SER A 69 33.52 -1.64 -28.99
N ARG A 70 34.46 -1.42 -29.91
CA ARG A 70 34.97 -0.09 -30.29
C ARG A 70 33.87 0.83 -30.87
N TRP A 71 32.90 0.25 -31.59
CA TRP A 71 31.82 0.97 -32.27
C TRP A 71 30.62 1.20 -31.35
N ARG A 72 30.44 0.34 -30.33
CA ARG A 72 29.36 0.49 -29.34
C ARG A 72 29.44 1.82 -28.56
N LYS A 73 30.62 2.42 -28.44
CA LYS A 73 30.82 3.74 -27.79
C LYS A 73 30.10 4.88 -28.51
N TRP A 74 29.81 4.71 -29.80
CA TRP A 74 29.07 5.69 -30.62
C TRP A 74 27.55 5.53 -30.51
N LEU A 75 27.08 4.42 -29.94
CA LEU A 75 25.66 4.23 -29.68
C LEU A 75 25.26 5.02 -28.43
N PRO A 76 24.06 5.61 -28.41
CA PRO A 76 23.55 6.30 -27.22
C PRO A 76 23.60 5.37 -26.00
N GLN A 77 23.96 5.92 -24.83
CA GLN A 77 23.89 5.17 -23.57
C GLN A 77 22.45 4.72 -23.31
N SER A 78 22.30 3.50 -22.81
CA SER A 78 20.99 2.94 -22.47
C SER A 78 20.88 2.91 -20.96
N ILE A 79 19.74 3.31 -20.44
CA ILE A 79 19.40 3.10 -19.04
C ILE A 79 18.48 1.91 -18.98
N SER A 80 18.74 1.02 -18.03
CA SER A 80 17.84 -0.05 -17.66
C SER A 80 17.57 0.06 -16.17
N HIS A 81 16.28 0.09 -15.79
CA HIS A 81 15.88 0.17 -14.39
C HIS A 81 14.67 -0.73 -14.15
N THR A 82 14.76 -1.56 -13.13
CA THR A 82 13.66 -2.40 -12.66
C THR A 82 13.21 -1.87 -11.32
N SER A 83 11.98 -1.39 -11.25
CA SER A 83 11.42 -0.88 -10.00
C SER A 83 10.84 -2.01 -9.16
N ASN A 84 11.25 -2.12 -7.90
CA ASN A 84 10.59 -2.98 -6.91
C ASN A 84 9.33 -2.28 -6.39
N GLY A 85 8.15 -2.89 -6.50
CA GLY A 85 6.90 -2.30 -6.03
C GLY A 85 5.71 -3.24 -6.18
N ALA A 86 4.56 -2.82 -5.66
CA ALA A 86 3.31 -3.58 -5.72
C ALA A 86 2.89 -3.85 -7.17
N THR A 87 2.34 -5.02 -7.43
CA THR A 87 1.94 -5.53 -8.76
C THR A 87 0.87 -4.68 -9.46
N GLN A 88 0.17 -3.82 -8.74
CA GLN A 88 -0.91 -2.97 -9.24
C GLN A 88 -0.52 -1.49 -9.35
N SER A 89 0.74 -1.18 -9.63
CA SER A 89 1.18 0.21 -9.84
C SER A 89 1.95 0.34 -11.16
N ILE A 90 2.05 1.56 -11.68
CA ILE A 90 2.95 1.90 -12.79
C ILE A 90 4.06 2.81 -12.32
N VAL A 91 5.16 2.79 -13.05
CA VAL A 91 6.29 3.69 -12.85
C VAL A 91 6.50 4.50 -14.12
N ILE A 92 6.47 5.82 -13.96
CA ILE A 92 6.71 6.80 -15.02
C ILE A 92 8.15 7.28 -14.89
N TYR A 93 8.90 7.17 -15.98
CA TYR A 93 10.30 7.54 -16.06
C TYR A 93 10.42 8.89 -16.76
N LEU A 94 11.06 9.84 -16.07
CA LEU A 94 11.16 11.23 -16.47
C LEU A 94 12.62 11.66 -16.57
N ARG A 95 12.92 12.59 -17.47
CA ARG A 95 14.10 13.45 -17.42
C ARG A 95 13.64 14.83 -16.95
N VAL A 96 14.36 15.41 -16.00
CA VAL A 96 14.08 16.74 -15.46
C VAL A 96 15.34 17.60 -15.60
N SER A 97 15.23 18.66 -16.38
CA SER A 97 16.27 19.67 -16.53
C SER A 97 15.83 20.98 -15.92
N ASP A 98 16.76 21.74 -15.35
CA ASP A 98 16.53 23.12 -14.93
C ASP A 98 16.46 24.06 -16.14
N SER A 99 16.26 25.36 -15.88
CA SER A 99 16.15 26.39 -16.91
C SER A 99 17.42 26.61 -17.73
N THR A 100 18.57 26.09 -17.29
CA THR A 100 19.84 26.13 -18.03
C THR A 100 20.02 24.91 -18.94
N GLY A 101 19.09 23.95 -18.87
CA GLY A 101 19.19 22.65 -19.53
C GLY A 101 20.02 21.63 -18.75
N ALA A 102 20.66 22.03 -17.64
CA ALA A 102 21.38 21.12 -16.76
C ALA A 102 20.38 20.22 -16.00
N LEU A 103 20.86 19.09 -15.51
CA LEU A 103 20.03 18.16 -14.76
C LEU A 103 19.59 18.80 -13.43
N ALA A 104 18.28 18.79 -13.16
CA ALA A 104 17.74 19.30 -11.91
C ALA A 104 18.26 18.48 -10.71
N LYS A 105 18.78 19.18 -9.69
CA LYS A 105 19.29 18.57 -8.45
C LYS A 105 18.17 18.17 -7.48
N SER A 106 17.01 18.80 -7.60
CA SER A 106 15.81 18.56 -6.81
C SER A 106 14.59 18.52 -7.73
N LEU A 107 13.50 17.93 -7.25
CA LEU A 107 12.24 17.97 -7.99
C LEU A 107 11.58 19.36 -7.83
N PRO A 108 11.10 19.96 -8.93
CA PRO A 108 10.47 21.28 -8.89
C PRO A 108 8.99 21.25 -8.49
N TRP A 109 8.44 20.10 -8.08
CA TRP A 109 7.06 19.93 -7.65
C TRP A 109 6.98 19.29 -6.25
N SER A 110 5.89 19.55 -5.54
CA SER A 110 5.62 18.94 -4.23
C SER A 110 4.95 17.57 -4.38
N THR A 111 4.06 17.44 -5.37
CA THR A 111 3.27 16.24 -5.65
C THR A 111 2.86 16.20 -7.12
N TYR A 112 2.18 15.12 -7.50
CA TYR A 112 1.73 14.87 -8.85
C TYR A 112 0.46 14.00 -8.83
N GLN A 113 -0.30 14.05 -9.90
CA GLN A 113 -1.53 13.27 -10.05
C GLN A 113 -1.74 12.87 -11.51
N ALA A 114 -2.32 11.70 -11.73
CA ALA A 114 -2.87 11.36 -13.04
C ALA A 114 -4.28 11.93 -13.16
N GLU A 115 -4.69 12.31 -14.35
CA GLU A 115 -6.01 12.83 -14.64
C GLU A 115 -6.56 12.11 -15.88
N ASP A 116 -7.80 11.63 -15.78
CA ASP A 116 -8.50 11.03 -16.91
C ASP A 116 -9.06 12.09 -17.86
N ASP A 117 -9.47 11.67 -19.07
CA ASP A 117 -10.14 12.57 -20.03
C ASP A 117 -11.44 13.22 -19.51
N GLY A 118 -12.02 12.74 -18.40
CA GLY A 118 -13.17 13.35 -17.71
C GLY A 118 -12.80 14.35 -16.63
N GLY A 119 -11.50 14.63 -16.41
CA GLY A 119 -10.98 15.54 -15.39
C GLY A 119 -10.86 14.93 -13.99
N ARG A 120 -11.14 13.63 -13.82
CA ARG A 120 -10.98 12.95 -12.52
C ARG A 120 -9.50 12.76 -12.23
N CYS A 121 -9.08 13.26 -11.08
CA CYS A 121 -7.70 13.17 -10.62
C CYS A 121 -7.46 11.95 -9.70
N PHE A 122 -6.36 11.25 -9.93
CA PHE A 122 -5.86 10.12 -9.16
C PHE A 122 -4.57 10.54 -8.47
N PRO A 123 -4.48 10.46 -7.13
CA PRO A 123 -3.33 10.97 -6.40
C PRO A 123 -2.10 10.11 -6.69
N GLY A 124 -0.95 10.77 -6.91
CA GLY A 124 0.32 10.06 -7.02
C GLY A 124 0.84 9.56 -5.68
N ASP A 125 1.70 8.54 -5.73
CA ASP A 125 2.44 8.16 -4.53
C ASP A 125 3.44 9.28 -4.23
N ARG A 126 3.57 9.69 -2.96
CA ARG A 126 4.63 10.63 -2.55
C ARG A 126 6.05 10.06 -2.72
N SER A 127 6.17 8.86 -3.29
CA SER A 127 7.43 8.22 -3.63
C SER A 127 7.95 8.73 -4.96
N TYR A 128 9.18 9.25 -4.94
CA TYR A 128 9.98 9.49 -6.13
C TYR A 128 11.34 8.82 -5.96
N GLY A 129 11.93 8.39 -7.07
CA GLY A 129 13.29 7.87 -7.10
C GLY A 129 14.12 8.58 -8.15
N LEU A 130 15.38 8.84 -7.86
CA LEU A 130 16.36 9.29 -8.85
C LEU A 130 17.35 8.17 -9.09
N THR A 131 17.46 7.72 -10.33
CA THR A 131 18.46 6.73 -10.76
C THR A 131 19.44 7.39 -11.72
N ARG A 132 20.74 7.26 -11.44
CA ARG A 132 21.81 7.78 -12.30
C ARG A 132 22.53 6.64 -13.01
N SER A 133 22.74 6.78 -14.31
CA SER A 133 23.58 5.89 -15.11
C SER A 133 24.46 6.75 -16.02
N GLY A 134 25.74 6.84 -15.69
CA GLY A 134 26.68 7.74 -16.37
C GLY A 134 26.30 9.22 -16.20
N THR A 135 26.09 9.90 -17.33
CA THR A 135 25.69 11.32 -17.38
C THR A 135 24.18 11.52 -17.36
N LEU A 136 23.40 10.45 -17.50
CA LEU A 136 21.95 10.52 -17.57
C LEU A 136 21.35 10.15 -16.20
N THR A 137 20.51 11.04 -15.69
CA THR A 137 19.69 10.79 -14.51
C THR A 137 18.23 10.72 -14.92
N VAL A 138 17.53 9.73 -14.38
CA VAL A 138 16.13 9.46 -14.63
C VAL A 138 15.39 9.56 -13.31
N GLY A 139 14.39 10.44 -13.27
CA GLY A 139 13.39 10.44 -12.23
C GLY A 139 12.37 9.34 -12.45
N SER A 140 11.87 8.76 -11.38
CA SER A 140 10.80 7.78 -11.42
C SER A 140 9.67 8.24 -10.49
N LEU A 141 8.46 8.24 -11.01
CA LEU A 141 7.22 8.55 -10.30
C LEU A 141 6.34 7.30 -10.28
N ARG A 142 5.69 7.02 -9.15
CA ARG A 142 4.83 5.85 -8.99
C ARG A 142 3.37 6.27 -8.88
N LEU A 143 2.51 5.58 -9.63
CA LEU A 143 1.05 5.73 -9.53
C LEU A 143 0.42 4.40 -9.15
N ARG A 144 -0.31 4.37 -8.02
CA ARG A 144 -1.18 3.24 -7.64
C ARG A 144 -2.54 3.33 -8.33
N GLY A 145 -3.10 4.54 -8.37
CA GLY A 145 -4.32 4.88 -9.08
C GLY A 145 -4.04 5.66 -10.36
N TYR A 146 -4.64 5.27 -11.47
CA TYR A 146 -4.57 5.99 -12.74
C TYR A 146 -5.67 5.50 -13.72
N PRO A 147 -5.94 6.24 -14.82
CA PRO A 147 -6.98 5.91 -15.79
C PRO A 147 -6.63 4.69 -16.66
N ARG A 148 -6.76 3.48 -16.12
CA ARG A 148 -6.20 2.25 -16.73
C ARG A 148 -6.82 1.88 -18.08
N ARG A 149 -8.04 2.33 -18.38
CA ARG A 149 -8.72 2.06 -19.67
C ARG A 149 -8.28 2.98 -20.79
N GLN A 150 -7.66 4.11 -20.48
CA GLN A 150 -7.27 5.09 -21.49
C GLN A 150 -5.95 4.71 -22.12
N HIS A 151 -5.77 5.05 -23.40
CA HIS A 151 -4.53 4.81 -24.13
C HIS A 151 -3.35 5.62 -23.54
N ASP A 152 -3.66 6.82 -23.08
CA ASP A 152 -2.78 7.73 -22.36
C ASP A 152 -3.61 8.53 -21.36
N PHE A 153 -2.95 9.19 -20.42
CA PHE A 153 -3.59 10.05 -19.42
C PHE A 153 -2.74 11.30 -19.19
N LEU A 154 -3.35 12.33 -18.60
CA LEU A 154 -2.64 13.55 -18.27
C LEU A 154 -1.94 13.38 -16.91
N LEU A 155 -0.63 13.62 -16.85
CA LEU A 155 0.12 13.71 -15.61
C LEU A 155 0.29 15.18 -15.26
N ARG A 156 -0.23 15.60 -14.10
CA ARG A 156 -0.13 16.97 -13.58
C ARG A 156 0.91 17.05 -12.49
N PHE A 157 1.74 18.08 -12.55
CA PHE A 157 2.71 18.42 -11.52
C PHE A 157 2.16 19.56 -10.67
N LEU A 158 2.16 19.38 -9.35
CA LEU A 158 1.56 20.33 -8.42
C LEU A 158 2.61 20.90 -7.46
N GLY A 159 2.50 22.19 -7.19
CA GLY A 159 3.34 22.89 -6.23
C GLY A 159 2.89 22.72 -4.78
N GLY A 160 3.49 23.46 -3.85
CA GLY A 160 3.31 23.25 -2.41
C GLY A 160 1.89 23.51 -1.91
N HIS A 161 1.13 24.33 -2.63
CA HIS A 161 -0.23 24.74 -2.30
C HIS A 161 -1.27 24.09 -3.25
N GLY A 162 -0.87 23.07 -4.01
CA GLY A 162 -1.73 22.39 -4.98
C GLY A 162 -1.90 23.13 -6.31
N GLU A 163 -1.18 24.23 -6.52
CA GLU A 163 -1.16 24.97 -7.78
C GLU A 163 -0.58 24.11 -8.92
N SER A 164 -1.16 24.22 -10.12
CA SER A 164 -0.69 23.47 -11.28
C SER A 164 0.59 24.10 -11.85
N LEU A 165 1.70 23.36 -11.80
CA LEU A 165 2.99 23.81 -12.35
C LEU A 165 3.14 23.46 -13.83
N GLY A 166 2.40 22.47 -14.30
CA GLY A 166 2.43 22.00 -15.69
C GLY A 166 1.83 20.62 -15.81
N SER A 167 1.70 20.15 -17.04
CA SER A 167 1.15 18.82 -17.31
C SER A 167 1.69 18.25 -18.61
N LEU A 168 1.64 16.92 -18.74
CA LEU A 168 2.07 16.22 -19.95
C LEU A 168 1.25 14.93 -20.14
N ARG A 169 1.19 14.40 -21.36
CA ARG A 169 0.49 13.14 -21.65
C ARG A 169 1.44 11.96 -21.48
N VAL A 170 1.00 10.94 -20.74
CA VAL A 170 1.77 9.72 -20.46
C VAL A 170 1.09 8.53 -21.13
N PRO A 171 1.80 7.79 -22.01
CA PRO A 171 1.29 6.54 -22.54
C PRO A 171 1.00 5.54 -21.42
N ASN A 172 -0.16 4.90 -21.47
CA ASN A 172 -0.55 3.92 -20.47
C ASN A 172 0.06 2.53 -20.79
N PRO A 173 0.91 1.98 -19.90
CA PRO A 173 1.48 0.65 -20.11
C PRO A 173 0.50 -0.49 -19.82
N MET A 174 -0.65 -0.21 -19.20
CA MET A 174 -1.72 -1.18 -19.04
C MET A 174 -2.61 -1.19 -20.26
N ARG A 175 -2.52 -2.29 -21.01
CA ARG A 175 -3.46 -2.64 -22.07
C ARG A 175 -4.28 -3.80 -21.54
N GLY A 176 -5.61 -3.71 -21.62
CA GLY A 176 -6.53 -4.78 -21.21
C GLY A 176 -6.27 -6.12 -21.93
N PRO A 177 -7.16 -7.11 -21.80
CA PRO A 177 -8.53 -7.00 -21.30
C PRO A 177 -8.58 -6.84 -19.77
N PHE A 178 -9.61 -6.14 -19.29
CA PHE A 178 -9.97 -6.08 -17.88
C PHE A 178 -11.14 -7.03 -17.63
N PRO A 179 -11.25 -7.64 -16.43
CA PRO A 179 -12.42 -8.43 -16.07
C PRO A 179 -13.71 -7.62 -16.26
N GLN A 180 -14.76 -8.31 -16.68
CA GLN A 180 -16.11 -7.77 -16.77
C GLN A 180 -16.87 -8.23 -15.52
N TRP A 181 -16.97 -7.35 -14.54
CA TRP A 181 -17.81 -7.59 -13.36
C TRP A 181 -19.26 -7.21 -13.68
N ARG A 182 -20.20 -7.83 -12.98
CA ARG A 182 -21.63 -7.54 -13.06
C ARG A 182 -22.07 -6.99 -11.72
N ALA A 183 -22.69 -5.80 -11.74
CA ALA A 183 -23.29 -5.24 -10.54
C ALA A 183 -24.57 -5.98 -10.14
N GLU A 184 -24.81 -5.99 -8.84
CA GLU A 184 -25.99 -6.46 -8.15
C GLU A 184 -26.82 -5.23 -7.71
N ASP A 185 -28.14 -5.38 -7.64
CA ASP A 185 -29.03 -4.30 -7.21
C ASP A 185 -29.14 -4.26 -5.69
N LEU A 186 -29.12 -3.05 -5.10
CA LEU A 186 -29.28 -2.86 -3.65
C LEU A 186 -30.75 -3.03 -3.22
N PRO A 187 -31.02 -3.60 -2.03
CA PRO A 187 -30.07 -4.17 -1.07
C PRO A 187 -29.52 -5.55 -1.52
N ILE A 188 -28.26 -5.84 -1.20
CA ILE A 188 -27.57 -7.09 -1.57
C ILE A 188 -27.28 -7.91 -0.32
N SER A 189 -27.62 -9.20 -0.31
CA SER A 189 -27.33 -10.11 0.81
C SER A 189 -26.40 -11.25 0.39
N HIS A 190 -25.32 -11.44 1.12
CA HIS A 190 -24.39 -12.57 0.96
C HIS A 190 -24.30 -13.38 2.26
N THR A 191 -24.11 -14.68 2.14
CA THR A 191 -23.97 -15.60 3.28
C THR A 191 -22.58 -16.20 3.30
N ASN A 192 -21.91 -16.16 4.46
CA ASN A 192 -20.61 -16.82 4.67
C ASN A 192 -20.60 -17.47 6.06
N GLY A 193 -20.60 -18.81 6.11
CA GLY A 193 -20.71 -19.55 7.35
C GLY A 193 -22.04 -19.21 8.08
N PRO A 194 -21.99 -18.86 9.38
CA PRO A 194 -23.19 -18.57 10.16
C PRO A 194 -23.74 -17.15 9.93
N VAL A 195 -23.03 -16.28 9.18
CA VAL A 195 -23.37 -14.87 9.03
C VAL A 195 -23.98 -14.60 7.67
N VAL A 196 -25.11 -13.90 7.67
CA VAL A 196 -25.68 -13.23 6.49
C VAL A 196 -25.43 -11.72 6.64
N LEU A 197 -24.65 -11.17 5.71
CA LEU A 197 -24.36 -9.75 5.65
C LEU A 197 -25.15 -9.12 4.50
N THR A 198 -25.93 -8.09 4.80
CA THR A 198 -26.69 -7.33 3.82
C THR A 198 -26.14 -5.91 3.70
N LEU A 199 -25.75 -5.51 2.50
CA LEU A 199 -25.49 -4.13 2.14
C LEU A 199 -26.82 -3.46 1.83
N GLU A 200 -27.30 -2.60 2.73
CA GLU A 200 -28.58 -1.91 2.55
C GLU A 200 -28.45 -0.70 1.61
N SER A 201 -27.40 0.09 1.83
CA SER A 201 -27.07 1.28 1.04
C SER A 201 -25.60 1.62 1.22
N ALA A 202 -25.06 2.46 0.34
CA ALA A 202 -23.73 3.03 0.47
C ALA A 202 -23.73 4.50 0.06
N GLU A 203 -22.89 5.29 0.71
CA GLU A 203 -22.69 6.70 0.40
C GLU A 203 -21.20 7.02 0.27
N ILE A 204 -20.84 7.94 -0.63
CA ILE A 204 -19.48 8.49 -0.70
C ILE A 204 -19.42 9.75 0.15
N SER A 205 -18.51 9.72 1.13
CA SER A 205 -18.17 10.87 1.97
C SER A 205 -16.72 11.30 1.73
N GLY A 206 -16.40 12.56 2.06
CA GLY A 206 -15.06 13.11 1.97
C GLY A 206 -14.75 13.81 0.64
N LEU A 207 -13.71 14.64 0.66
CA LEU A 207 -13.27 15.39 -0.50
C LEU A 207 -12.40 14.51 -1.42
N SER A 208 -12.49 14.78 -2.73
CA SER A 208 -11.47 14.35 -3.69
C SER A 208 -10.08 14.75 -3.18
N PRO A 209 -9.06 13.86 -3.25
CA PRO A 209 -8.98 12.67 -4.08
C PRO A 209 -9.29 11.35 -3.36
N ARG A 210 -9.70 11.37 -2.09
CA ARG A 210 -9.87 10.13 -1.29
C ARG A 210 -11.32 9.92 -0.83
N PRO A 211 -12.22 9.48 -1.72
CA PRO A 211 -13.57 9.14 -1.32
C PRO A 211 -13.52 8.03 -0.26
N GLN A 212 -14.31 8.22 0.80
CA GLN A 212 -14.56 7.21 1.82
C GLN A 212 -16.00 6.73 1.64
N VAL A 213 -16.17 5.43 1.40
CA VAL A 213 -17.52 4.86 1.31
C VAL A 213 -18.02 4.52 2.71
N GLN A 214 -19.15 5.13 3.06
CA GLN A 214 -19.94 4.81 4.25
C GLN A 214 -21.02 3.83 3.83
N ALA A 215 -20.83 2.55 4.17
CA ALA A 215 -21.80 1.51 3.89
C ALA A 215 -22.71 1.28 5.09
N LYS A 216 -24.01 1.15 4.82
CA LYS A 216 -25.02 0.78 5.80
C LYS A 216 -25.24 -0.73 5.74
N TRP A 217 -24.91 -1.40 6.82
CA TRP A 217 -24.92 -2.85 6.91
C TRP A 217 -26.04 -3.36 7.82
N ARG A 218 -26.60 -4.50 7.45
CA ARG A 218 -27.39 -5.34 8.35
C ARG A 218 -26.71 -6.69 8.48
N VAL A 219 -26.37 -7.07 9.72
CA VAL A 219 -25.76 -8.36 10.04
C VAL A 219 -26.81 -9.23 10.73
N THR A 220 -26.97 -10.46 10.27
CA THR A 220 -27.74 -11.49 10.98
C THR A 220 -26.90 -12.76 11.08
N SER A 221 -27.13 -13.54 12.13
CA SER A 221 -26.36 -14.77 12.38
C SER A 221 -27.26 -15.88 12.92
N THR A 222 -26.99 -17.12 12.50
CA THR A 222 -27.59 -18.34 13.09
C THR A 222 -26.80 -18.88 14.29
N ASN A 223 -25.65 -18.28 14.60
CA ASN A 223 -24.77 -18.65 15.70
C ASN A 223 -24.59 -17.46 16.67
N ASP A 224 -24.88 -17.67 17.94
CA ASP A 224 -24.77 -16.66 19.01
C ASP A 224 -23.36 -16.09 19.16
N ALA A 225 -22.32 -16.88 18.85
CA ALA A 225 -20.94 -16.42 18.80
C ALA A 225 -20.70 -15.29 17.78
N TRP A 226 -21.65 -15.03 16.88
CA TRP A 226 -21.57 -13.95 15.90
C TRP A 226 -22.63 -12.86 16.12
N ALA A 227 -23.42 -12.93 17.19
CA ALA A 227 -24.52 -12.00 17.45
C ALA A 227 -24.06 -10.55 17.67
N ARG A 228 -22.86 -10.35 18.22
CA ARG A 228 -22.26 -9.02 18.48
C ARG A 228 -21.14 -8.66 17.51
N THR A 229 -21.23 -9.19 16.30
CA THR A 229 -20.25 -8.88 15.25
C THR A 229 -20.60 -7.58 14.56
N SER A 230 -19.59 -6.94 13.97
CA SER A 230 -19.80 -5.81 13.08
C SER A 230 -18.89 -5.92 11.86
N PRO A 231 -19.30 -5.33 10.74
CA PRO A 231 -18.42 -5.11 9.61
C PRO A 231 -17.28 -4.15 10.01
N ASP A 232 -16.09 -4.43 9.52
CA ASP A 232 -14.89 -3.62 9.65
C ASP A 232 -14.80 -2.63 8.46
N SER A 233 -13.63 -2.04 8.24
CA SER A 233 -13.32 -1.18 7.10
C SER A 233 -13.78 -1.75 5.76
N VAL A 234 -14.26 -0.85 4.91
CA VAL A 234 -14.61 -1.10 3.51
C VAL A 234 -13.38 -0.83 2.64
N LEU A 235 -13.03 -1.82 1.83
CA LEU A 235 -12.09 -1.68 0.73
C LEU A 235 -12.89 -1.59 -0.58
N LEU A 236 -12.40 -0.76 -1.50
CA LEU A 236 -12.98 -0.62 -2.83
C LEU A 236 -11.97 -1.07 -3.85
N ASP A 237 -12.43 -1.78 -4.87
CA ASP A 237 -11.65 -2.06 -6.06
C ASP A 237 -12.50 -1.78 -7.31
N ASP A 238 -11.83 -1.42 -8.40
CA ASP A 238 -12.44 -1.41 -9.73
C ASP A 238 -11.94 -2.60 -10.57
N PRO A 239 -12.61 -2.93 -11.69
CA PRO A 239 -12.23 -4.07 -12.53
C PRO A 239 -10.85 -3.90 -13.16
N THR A 240 -10.30 -2.68 -13.18
CA THR A 240 -8.97 -2.42 -13.72
C THR A 240 -7.86 -2.67 -12.69
N GLY A 241 -8.24 -2.87 -11.43
CA GLY A 241 -7.37 -3.12 -10.29
C GLY A 241 -6.83 -1.84 -9.64
N ASN A 242 -7.49 -0.69 -9.82
CA ASN A 242 -7.31 0.41 -8.86
C ASN A 242 -8.10 0.08 -7.59
N GLY A 243 -7.53 0.40 -6.44
CA GLY A 243 -8.13 0.11 -5.13
C GLY A 243 -8.24 1.33 -4.23
N ASP A 244 -8.93 1.14 -3.11
CA ASP A 244 -9.19 2.11 -2.06
C ASP A 244 -9.76 3.43 -2.63
N SER A 245 -9.16 4.55 -2.22
CA SER A 245 -9.46 5.91 -2.70
C SER A 245 -9.26 6.16 -4.21
N CYS A 246 -8.67 5.21 -4.95
CA CYS A 246 -8.27 5.43 -6.33
C CYS A 246 -9.24 4.85 -7.37
N VAL A 247 -10.43 4.40 -6.96
CA VAL A 247 -11.46 3.91 -7.88
C VAL A 247 -12.09 5.06 -8.68
N SER A 248 -12.37 4.82 -9.96
CA SER A 248 -13.03 5.80 -10.84
C SER A 248 -14.55 5.65 -10.79
N PRO A 249 -15.34 6.73 -10.62
CA PRO A 249 -16.80 6.68 -10.67
C PRO A 249 -17.35 6.33 -12.06
N ASN A 250 -16.50 6.43 -13.09
CA ASN A 250 -16.85 6.09 -14.47
C ASN A 250 -16.74 4.58 -14.75
N GLU A 251 -16.27 3.78 -13.79
CA GLU A 251 -16.26 2.33 -13.91
C GLU A 251 -17.68 1.78 -13.79
N PRO A 252 -18.06 0.75 -14.56
CA PRO A 252 -19.44 0.25 -14.56
C PRO A 252 -19.82 -0.44 -13.26
N VAL A 253 -18.83 -0.97 -12.53
CA VAL A 253 -19.01 -1.75 -11.31
C VAL A 253 -17.82 -1.48 -10.39
N TRP A 254 -18.08 -1.32 -9.09
CA TRP A 254 -17.08 -1.41 -8.04
C TRP A 254 -17.26 -2.70 -7.26
N ARG A 255 -16.15 -3.27 -6.81
CA ARG A 255 -16.16 -4.33 -5.81
C ARG A 255 -15.92 -3.70 -4.44
N LEU A 256 -16.88 -3.92 -3.54
CA LEU A 256 -16.89 -3.43 -2.18
C LEU A 256 -16.59 -4.62 -1.26
N SER A 257 -15.39 -4.66 -0.70
CA SER A 257 -14.94 -5.75 0.16
C SER A 257 -14.96 -5.31 1.61
N THR A 258 -15.56 -6.10 2.48
CA THR A 258 -15.56 -5.88 3.93
C THR A 258 -15.35 -7.19 4.66
N ARG A 259 -15.20 -7.10 5.98
CA ARG A 259 -14.98 -8.22 6.86
C ARG A 259 -15.88 -8.10 8.07
N VAL A 260 -16.54 -9.18 8.44
CA VAL A 260 -17.28 -9.25 9.70
C VAL A 260 -16.36 -9.86 10.75
N VAL A 261 -16.18 -9.14 11.84
CA VAL A 261 -15.23 -9.47 12.92
C VAL A 261 -16.00 -9.63 14.24
N ARG A 262 -15.62 -10.63 15.03
CA ARG A 262 -16.01 -10.73 16.45
C ARG A 262 -15.09 -9.84 17.28
N TYR A 263 -15.64 -8.89 18.02
CA TYR A 263 -14.86 -7.97 18.86
C TYR A 263 -14.90 -8.31 20.36
N ASN A 264 -15.80 -9.20 20.77
CA ASN A 264 -15.83 -9.70 22.14
C ASN A 264 -15.11 -11.06 22.21
N ILE A 265 -14.14 -11.18 23.11
CA ILE A 265 -13.39 -12.43 23.31
C ILE A 265 -14.29 -13.54 23.82
N ASP A 266 -15.38 -13.24 24.54
CA ASP A 266 -16.30 -14.27 25.05
C ASP A 266 -17.05 -15.01 23.94
N ASP A 267 -17.17 -14.39 22.77
CA ASP A 267 -17.77 -14.98 21.57
C ASP A 267 -16.87 -16.02 20.87
N LEU A 268 -15.66 -16.24 21.37
CA LEU A 268 -14.75 -17.27 20.86
C LEU A 268 -14.87 -18.55 21.68
N SER A 269 -14.58 -19.69 21.06
CA SER A 269 -14.54 -20.99 21.77
C SER A 269 -13.35 -21.03 22.75
N ALA A 270 -13.35 -21.96 23.70
CA ALA A 270 -12.20 -22.14 24.59
C ALA A 270 -10.94 -22.59 23.83
N GLU A 271 -11.10 -23.37 22.76
CA GLU A 271 -10.01 -23.83 21.90
C GLU A 271 -9.36 -22.68 21.10
N ASP A 272 -10.09 -21.58 20.88
CA ASP A 272 -9.60 -20.38 20.20
C ASP A 272 -8.93 -19.37 21.15
N LYS A 273 -8.90 -19.66 22.45
CA LYS A 273 -8.36 -18.76 23.48
C LYS A 273 -7.13 -19.37 24.15
N LEU A 274 -6.07 -18.57 24.22
CA LEU A 274 -5.03 -18.77 25.20
C LEU A 274 -5.47 -18.13 26.51
N THR A 275 -5.72 -18.94 27.54
CA THR A 275 -5.99 -18.46 28.89
C THR A 275 -4.85 -18.84 29.82
N LEU A 276 -4.28 -17.85 30.50
CA LEU A 276 -3.28 -18.01 31.56
C LEU A 276 -3.82 -17.35 32.82
N THR A 277 -3.80 -18.04 33.95
CA THR A 277 -4.33 -17.56 35.23
C THR A 277 -3.25 -17.52 36.29
N ASN A 278 -3.50 -16.77 37.37
CA ASN A 278 -2.62 -16.68 38.54
C ASN A 278 -1.20 -16.19 38.19
N ILE A 279 -1.09 -15.26 37.23
CA ILE A 279 0.20 -14.70 36.84
C ILE A 279 0.52 -13.52 37.74
N ALA A 280 1.63 -13.57 38.47
CA ALA A 280 2.09 -12.40 39.23
C ALA A 280 2.38 -11.23 38.27
N PRO A 281 1.91 -10.00 38.55
CA PRO A 281 2.30 -8.83 37.78
C PRO A 281 3.82 -8.63 37.84
N PRO A 282 4.53 -8.59 36.71
CA PRO A 282 5.98 -8.42 36.73
C PRO A 282 6.38 -7.03 37.24
N GLY A 283 7.33 -6.97 38.16
CA GLY A 283 7.92 -5.73 38.66
C GLY A 283 8.86 -5.05 37.63
N PRO A 284 9.39 -3.85 37.95
CA PRO A 284 10.34 -3.17 37.08
C PRO A 284 11.59 -4.01 36.80
N GLY A 285 11.95 -4.18 35.53
CA GLY A 285 13.07 -5.03 35.12
C GLY A 285 12.79 -6.54 35.19
N GLU A 286 11.58 -6.95 35.57
CA GLU A 286 11.19 -8.35 35.66
C GLU A 286 10.35 -8.79 34.46
N MET A 287 10.50 -10.05 34.08
CA MET A 287 9.66 -10.69 33.07
C MET A 287 9.11 -12.00 33.60
N ALA A 288 7.82 -12.22 33.37
CA ALA A 288 7.23 -13.54 33.41
C ALA A 288 7.41 -14.14 32.02
N SER A 289 8.44 -14.97 31.85
CA SER A 289 8.55 -15.80 30.65
C SER A 289 7.56 -16.95 30.78
N PRO A 290 6.52 -17.04 29.93
CA PRO A 290 5.72 -18.24 29.88
C PRO A 290 6.68 -19.36 29.48
N GLN A 291 6.93 -20.33 30.38
CA GLN A 291 7.96 -21.35 30.22
C GLN A 291 7.81 -22.18 28.92
N HIS A 292 6.63 -22.10 28.29
CA HIS A 292 6.42 -22.45 26.89
C HIS A 292 5.72 -21.27 26.23
N ALA A 293 6.26 -20.76 25.13
CA ALA A 293 5.57 -19.76 24.32
C ALA A 293 4.22 -20.33 23.91
N ALA A 294 3.17 -19.98 24.64
CA ALA A 294 1.88 -20.61 24.46
C ALA A 294 1.33 -20.11 23.12
N VAL A 295 1.10 -21.06 22.22
CA VAL A 295 0.53 -20.79 20.90
C VAL A 295 -0.91 -21.24 20.90
N CYS A 296 -1.82 -20.33 20.60
CA CYS A 296 -3.24 -20.64 20.41
C CYS A 296 -3.76 -19.85 19.21
N SER A 297 -4.45 -20.54 18.29
CA SER A 297 -5.10 -19.95 17.11
C SER A 297 -4.26 -18.92 16.36
N GLY A 298 -2.97 -19.23 16.15
CA GLY A 298 -2.05 -18.38 15.38
C GLY A 298 -1.48 -17.20 16.15
N VAL A 299 -1.70 -17.09 17.47
CA VAL A 299 -1.06 -16.09 18.34
C VAL A 299 -0.09 -16.78 19.28
N ARG A 300 1.09 -16.18 19.44
CA ARG A 300 2.10 -16.57 20.41
C ARG A 300 2.30 -15.47 21.44
N LEU A 301 2.16 -15.81 22.72
CA LEU A 301 2.61 -14.94 23.80
C LEU A 301 4.14 -15.05 23.91
N ARG A 302 4.83 -13.95 23.58
CA ARG A 302 6.29 -13.89 23.61
C ARG A 302 6.82 -13.54 25.00
N ALA A 303 6.19 -12.58 25.66
CA ALA A 303 6.58 -12.13 26.98
C ALA A 303 5.43 -11.41 27.67
N LEU A 304 5.42 -11.51 28.99
CA LEU A 304 4.76 -10.58 29.88
C LEU A 304 5.86 -9.92 30.72
N ALA A 305 6.04 -8.61 30.55
CA ALA A 305 7.15 -7.86 31.10
C ALA A 305 6.63 -6.68 31.94
N GLY A 306 7.35 -6.33 33.01
CA GLY A 306 7.08 -5.12 33.77
C GLY A 306 7.59 -3.86 33.06
N PRO A 307 7.64 -2.71 33.76
CA PRO A 307 8.35 -1.53 33.27
C PRO A 307 9.83 -1.84 32.99
N GLY A 308 10.36 -1.42 31.84
CA GLY A 308 11.75 -1.66 31.48
C GLY A 308 12.00 -1.80 29.98
N ILE A 309 13.14 -2.41 29.64
CA ILE A 309 13.56 -2.72 28.26
C ILE A 309 13.79 -4.22 28.14
N LEU A 310 12.99 -4.86 27.30
CA LEU A 310 13.05 -6.30 27.01
C LEU A 310 13.88 -6.55 25.75
N PHE A 311 14.87 -7.46 25.85
CA PHE A 311 15.75 -7.81 24.74
C PHE A 311 15.50 -9.23 24.24
N PHE A 312 15.43 -9.37 22.92
CA PHE A 312 15.48 -10.65 22.22
C PHE A 312 16.74 -10.74 21.38
N THR A 313 17.47 -11.85 21.51
CA THR A 313 18.58 -12.21 20.63
C THR A 313 18.21 -13.48 19.89
N ASN A 314 18.07 -13.40 18.56
CA ASN A 314 17.70 -14.54 17.71
C ASN A 314 16.42 -15.25 18.19
N ASP A 315 15.39 -14.47 18.51
CA ASP A 315 14.11 -14.96 19.05
C ASP A 315 14.16 -15.62 20.43
N ILE A 316 15.30 -15.58 21.12
CA ILE A 316 15.42 -16.00 22.51
C ILE A 316 15.32 -14.75 23.39
N CYS A 317 14.43 -14.80 24.37
CA CYS A 317 14.30 -13.73 25.36
C CYS A 317 15.56 -13.75 26.23
N GLY A 318 16.41 -12.72 26.09
CA GLY A 318 17.77 -12.74 26.62
C GLY A 318 17.90 -12.03 27.96
N SER A 319 17.21 -10.91 28.14
CA SER A 319 17.30 -10.09 29.36
C SER A 319 16.22 -9.03 29.42
N MET A 320 16.01 -8.50 30.62
CA MET A 320 15.21 -7.31 30.84
C MET A 320 15.98 -6.33 31.73
N LEU A 321 15.96 -5.05 31.36
CA LEU A 321 16.57 -3.97 32.14
C LEU A 321 15.47 -3.10 32.76
N PRO A 322 15.65 -2.58 33.99
CA PRO A 322 14.71 -1.62 34.56
C PRO A 322 14.69 -0.31 33.74
N PRO A 323 13.63 0.50 33.85
CA PRO A 323 13.54 1.77 33.14
C PRO A 323 14.69 2.70 33.55
N SER A 324 15.36 3.31 32.58
CA SER A 324 16.41 4.32 32.81
C SER A 324 15.98 5.67 32.24
N LEU A 325 16.26 6.75 32.99
CA LEU A 325 15.91 8.11 32.59
C LEU A 325 16.64 8.49 31.29
N GLY A 326 15.85 8.88 30.27
CA GLY A 326 16.39 9.45 29.02
C GLY A 326 16.59 8.46 27.88
N PHE A 327 16.23 7.19 28.02
CA PHE A 327 16.30 6.24 26.91
C PHE A 327 15.21 6.50 25.88
N ARG A 328 15.60 6.81 24.65
CA ARG A 328 14.71 6.92 23.48
C ARG A 328 14.69 5.60 22.72
N ARG A 329 13.51 5.23 22.19
CA ARG A 329 13.26 4.10 21.26
C ARG A 329 14.47 3.85 20.35
N GLN A 330 15.24 2.80 20.59
CA GLN A 330 16.19 2.30 19.61
C GLN A 330 15.51 1.23 18.73
N PRO A 331 15.60 1.33 17.40
CA PRO A 331 15.03 0.37 16.49
C PRO A 331 15.79 -0.97 16.54
N THR A 332 15.12 -2.03 16.13
CA THR A 332 15.71 -3.34 15.80
C THR A 332 16.98 -3.17 14.96
N GLY A 333 18.10 -3.72 15.43
CA GLY A 333 19.38 -3.73 14.72
C GLY A 333 19.80 -5.15 14.36
N ILE A 334 20.38 -5.33 13.18
CA ILE A 334 21.08 -6.55 12.81
C ILE A 334 22.56 -6.26 13.01
N ASN A 335 23.21 -6.94 13.95
CA ASN A 335 24.64 -6.79 14.19
C ASN A 335 25.32 -8.17 14.05
N HIS A 336 26.29 -8.29 13.16
CA HIS A 336 27.10 -9.51 12.95
C HIS A 336 26.29 -10.82 12.79
N GLY A 337 25.13 -10.78 12.12
CA GLY A 337 24.27 -11.95 11.92
C GLY A 337 23.40 -12.32 13.13
N ALA A 338 23.59 -11.68 14.27
CA ALA A 338 22.64 -11.72 15.38
C ALA A 338 21.55 -10.66 15.16
N ARG A 339 20.31 -11.08 15.32
CA ARG A 339 19.15 -10.19 15.32
C ARG A 339 18.86 -9.81 16.77
N ILE A 340 19.02 -8.53 17.08
CA ILE A 340 18.69 -7.98 18.40
C ILE A 340 17.43 -7.13 18.26
N GLU A 341 16.40 -7.48 19.03
CA GLU A 341 15.16 -6.72 19.13
C GLU A 341 15.03 -6.19 20.55
N SER A 342 14.64 -4.93 20.70
CA SER A 342 14.40 -4.30 22.00
C SER A 342 12.99 -3.71 22.06
N TRP A 343 12.32 -3.90 23.19
CA TRP A 343 10.97 -3.39 23.46
C TRP A 343 10.96 -2.68 24.80
N ASP A 344 10.73 -1.37 24.80
CA ASP A 344 10.69 -0.55 25.99
C ASP A 344 9.25 -0.19 26.41
N SER A 345 9.03 -0.01 27.70
CA SER A 345 7.77 0.48 28.27
C SER A 345 7.98 1.01 29.69
N GLU A 346 7.26 2.07 30.07
CA GLU A 346 7.20 2.56 31.46
C GLU A 346 6.17 1.80 32.31
N ARG A 347 5.39 0.93 31.68
CA ARG A 347 4.29 0.17 32.29
C ARG A 347 4.43 -1.32 31.99
N PRO A 348 3.81 -2.21 32.78
CA PRO A 348 3.67 -3.60 32.39
C PRO A 348 3.08 -3.74 30.99
N PHE A 349 3.61 -4.68 30.21
CA PHE A 349 3.19 -4.91 28.84
C PHE A 349 3.22 -6.37 28.43
N LEU A 350 2.34 -6.70 27.49
CA LEU A 350 2.33 -7.97 26.77
C LEU A 350 3.01 -7.78 25.42
N LEU A 351 3.85 -8.73 25.05
CA LEU A 351 4.37 -8.84 23.70
C LEU A 351 3.76 -10.07 23.02
N LEU A 352 3.01 -9.83 21.95
CA LEU A 352 2.26 -10.84 21.22
C LEU A 352 2.75 -10.90 19.77
N GLU A 353 2.98 -12.11 19.27
CA GLU A 353 3.34 -12.38 17.88
C GLU A 353 2.16 -13.06 17.19
N ILE A 354 1.71 -12.54 16.05
CA ILE A 354 0.74 -13.24 15.21
C ILE A 354 1.52 -14.06 14.18
N LEU A 355 1.50 -15.39 14.36
CA LEU A 355 2.16 -16.39 13.52
C LEU A 355 1.42 -16.61 12.22
N ASP A 356 0.09 -16.57 12.30
CA ASP A 356 -0.76 -16.80 11.14
C ASP A 356 -0.63 -15.61 10.17
N LYS A 357 -0.35 -15.93 8.91
CA LYS A 357 -0.41 -14.96 7.81
C LYS A 357 -1.85 -14.54 7.48
N VAL A 358 -2.83 -14.87 8.33
CA VAL A 358 -4.23 -14.48 8.14
C VAL A 358 -4.26 -12.96 8.04
N PRO A 359 -4.44 -12.43 6.82
CA PRO A 359 -4.39 -11.01 6.64
C PRO A 359 -5.61 -10.45 7.37
N HIS A 360 -5.38 -9.50 8.27
CA HIS A 360 -6.43 -8.74 8.96
C HIS A 360 -7.26 -9.48 10.03
N GLY A 361 -6.70 -10.52 10.66
CA GLY A 361 -7.26 -11.01 11.93
C GLY A 361 -7.23 -9.94 13.04
N ALA A 362 -8.28 -9.89 13.86
CA ALA A 362 -8.37 -8.97 15.00
C ALA A 362 -7.86 -9.65 16.28
N LEU A 363 -6.82 -9.08 16.86
CA LEU A 363 -6.24 -9.55 18.12
C LEU A 363 -7.14 -9.10 19.27
N LEU A 364 -7.74 -10.05 19.97
CA LEU A 364 -8.52 -9.80 21.17
C LEU A 364 -7.69 -10.20 22.37
N VAL A 365 -7.55 -9.28 23.31
CA VAL A 365 -6.86 -9.52 24.58
C VAL A 365 -7.81 -9.08 25.67
N ARG A 366 -7.80 -9.77 26.81
CA ARG A 366 -8.43 -9.33 28.06
C ARG A 366 -7.47 -9.66 29.19
N VAL A 367 -7.25 -8.70 30.08
CA VAL A 367 -6.47 -8.88 31.29
C VAL A 367 -7.39 -8.57 32.46
N THR A 368 -7.54 -9.48 33.39
CA THR A 368 -8.29 -9.26 34.63
C THR A 368 -7.39 -9.45 35.84
N ASP A 369 -7.71 -8.76 36.94
CA ASP A 369 -7.05 -9.00 38.23
C ASP A 369 -7.60 -10.26 38.94
N GLN A 370 -7.11 -10.54 40.15
CA GLN A 370 -7.55 -11.66 40.97
C GLN A 370 -9.02 -11.58 41.41
N ARG A 371 -9.66 -10.41 41.28
CA ARG A 371 -11.08 -10.16 41.59
C ARG A 371 -11.96 -10.26 40.33
N GLY A 372 -11.37 -10.54 39.17
CA GLY A 372 -12.07 -10.60 37.88
C GLY A 372 -12.36 -9.23 37.26
N GLN A 373 -11.79 -8.14 37.80
CA GLN A 373 -11.97 -6.79 37.23
C GLN A 373 -11.04 -6.60 36.03
N GLU A 374 -11.54 -6.08 34.92
CA GLU A 374 -10.72 -5.82 33.73
C GLU A 374 -9.71 -4.71 34.00
N VAL A 375 -8.44 -5.01 33.73
CA VAL A 375 -7.33 -4.08 33.90
C VAL A 375 -7.32 -3.07 32.76
N LYS A 376 -7.22 -1.78 33.12
CA LYS A 376 -7.23 -0.68 32.16
C LYS A 376 -6.05 -0.79 31.19
N ARG A 377 -6.36 -0.75 29.89
CA ARG A 377 -5.36 -0.63 28.82
C ARG A 377 -4.90 0.80 28.67
N CYS A 378 -3.60 0.98 28.50
CA CYS A 378 -2.96 2.29 28.42
C CYS A 378 -2.72 2.72 26.96
N SER A 379 -2.58 1.76 26.07
CA SER A 379 -2.47 1.98 24.63
C SER A 379 -3.32 0.95 23.88
N SER A 380 -3.81 1.34 22.70
CA SER A 380 -4.56 0.46 21.79
C SER A 380 -3.68 -0.58 21.08
N GLY A 381 -2.37 -0.56 21.36
CA GLY A 381 -1.39 -1.48 20.78
C GLY A 381 -0.97 -1.09 19.38
N ASP A 382 0.16 -0.39 19.27
CA ASP A 382 0.86 -0.29 18.00
C ASP A 382 1.34 -1.69 17.60
N TYR A 383 1.28 -1.99 16.30
CA TYR A 383 1.96 -3.15 15.75
C TYR A 383 3.19 -2.73 14.94
N LEU A 384 4.22 -3.57 14.99
CA LEU A 384 5.42 -3.41 14.18
C LEU A 384 5.60 -4.65 13.30
N LEU A 385 6.04 -4.44 12.06
CA LEU A 385 6.47 -5.51 11.18
C LEU A 385 7.95 -5.78 11.42
N VAL A 386 8.24 -6.87 12.13
CA VAL A 386 9.59 -7.20 12.59
C VAL A 386 10.01 -8.50 11.91
N GLY A 387 10.78 -8.37 10.82
CA GLY A 387 11.20 -9.50 9.98
C GLY A 387 10.02 -10.22 9.32
N GLY A 388 9.01 -9.48 8.85
CA GLY A 388 7.80 -10.02 8.23
C GLY A 388 6.75 -10.54 9.20
N ARG A 389 7.01 -10.45 10.51
CA ARG A 389 6.06 -10.85 11.57
C ARG A 389 5.33 -9.65 12.12
N ARG A 390 4.06 -9.83 12.47
CA ARG A 390 3.24 -8.79 13.11
C ARG A 390 3.34 -8.93 14.62
N MET A 391 4.04 -7.97 15.24
CA MET A 391 4.26 -7.90 16.68
C MET A 391 3.34 -6.85 17.28
N HIS A 392 2.62 -7.18 18.35
CA HIS A 392 1.78 -6.25 19.11
C HIS A 392 2.35 -6.06 20.51
N LYS A 393 2.53 -4.80 20.92
CA LYS A 393 2.88 -4.43 22.31
C LYS A 393 1.64 -3.82 22.96
N LEU A 394 1.15 -4.43 24.04
CA LEU A 394 -0.03 -3.95 24.76
C LEU A 394 0.34 -3.56 26.18
N GLU A 395 0.23 -2.28 26.49
CA GLU A 395 0.52 -1.73 27.81
C GLU A 395 -0.75 -1.66 28.66
N PHE A 396 -0.63 -2.02 29.94
CA PHE A 396 -1.75 -2.03 30.87
C PHE A 396 -1.30 -1.58 32.26
N GLN A 397 -2.27 -1.17 33.09
CA GLN A 397 -2.01 -0.66 34.44
C GLN A 397 -2.87 -1.41 35.44
N PRO A 398 -2.32 -2.48 36.07
CA PRO A 398 -2.99 -3.17 37.15
C PRO A 398 -3.35 -2.21 38.29
N PRO A 399 -4.52 -2.37 38.95
CA PRO A 399 -4.81 -1.68 40.20
C PRO A 399 -3.72 -1.92 41.25
N GLU A 400 -3.55 -0.96 42.17
CA GLU A 400 -2.63 -1.12 43.30
C GLU A 400 -3.04 -2.32 44.17
N GLY A 401 -2.07 -3.13 44.59
CA GLY A 401 -2.33 -4.37 45.34
C GLY A 401 -2.85 -5.55 44.48
N THR A 402 -2.72 -5.48 43.15
CA THR A 402 -2.97 -6.65 42.29
C THR A 402 -1.94 -7.73 42.61
N GLU A 403 -2.39 -8.89 43.08
CA GLU A 403 -1.51 -10.03 43.43
C GLU A 403 -1.33 -10.97 42.24
N SER A 404 -2.38 -11.13 41.43
CA SER A 404 -2.35 -12.00 40.27
C SER A 404 -3.23 -11.49 39.13
N LEU A 405 -2.87 -11.88 37.92
CA LEU A 405 -3.54 -11.55 36.68
C LEU A 405 -4.06 -12.82 36.01
N SER A 406 -5.19 -12.69 35.32
CA SER A 406 -5.64 -13.64 34.33
C SER A 406 -5.63 -13.00 32.96
N LEU A 407 -4.95 -13.63 32.03
CA LEU A 407 -4.78 -13.21 30.65
C LEU A 407 -5.60 -14.12 29.74
N SER A 408 -6.45 -13.54 28.90
CA SER A 408 -7.07 -14.23 27.77
C SER A 408 -6.66 -13.56 26.47
N VAL A 409 -6.11 -14.34 25.54
CA VAL A 409 -5.67 -13.87 24.21
C VAL A 409 -6.30 -14.74 23.14
N ALA A 410 -6.79 -14.12 22.08
CA ALA A 410 -7.35 -14.84 20.95
C ALA A 410 -7.21 -14.04 19.65
N LEU A 411 -7.24 -14.75 18.52
CA LEU A 411 -7.31 -14.13 17.20
C LEU A 411 -8.69 -14.37 16.60
N SER A 412 -9.48 -13.31 16.52
CA SER A 412 -10.75 -13.32 15.80
C SER A 412 -10.46 -13.34 14.30
N ARG A 413 -10.72 -14.50 13.68
CA ARG A 413 -10.64 -14.69 12.23
C ARG A 413 -11.88 -14.10 11.56
N PRO A 414 -11.76 -13.10 10.69
CA PRO A 414 -12.89 -12.46 10.05
C PRO A 414 -13.56 -13.37 9.01
N LEU A 415 -14.86 -13.15 8.79
CA LEU A 415 -15.55 -13.62 7.60
C LEU A 415 -15.49 -12.52 6.54
N SER A 416 -14.98 -12.85 5.35
CA SER A 416 -14.86 -11.87 4.26
C SER A 416 -16.10 -11.89 3.37
N PHE A 417 -16.51 -10.71 2.93
CA PHE A 417 -17.64 -10.50 2.03
C PHE A 417 -17.23 -9.55 0.91
N GLU A 418 -17.75 -9.80 -0.29
CA GLU A 418 -17.57 -8.96 -1.46
C GLU A 418 -18.93 -8.64 -2.06
N PHE A 419 -19.15 -7.39 -2.46
CA PHE A 419 -20.37 -6.91 -3.09
C PHE A 419 -20.01 -6.20 -4.39
N PHE A 420 -20.76 -6.44 -5.46
CA PHE A 420 -20.54 -5.76 -6.74
C PHE A 420 -21.63 -4.72 -6.94
N VAL A 421 -21.28 -3.44 -6.85
CA VAL A 421 -22.24 -2.33 -6.88
C VAL A 421 -21.98 -1.40 -8.05
N ARG A 422 -23.01 -0.77 -8.61
CA ARG A 422 -22.80 0.32 -9.58
C ARG A 422 -22.38 1.57 -8.82
N PRO A 423 -21.37 2.34 -9.29
CA PRO A 423 -21.01 3.59 -8.63
C PRO A 423 -22.15 4.63 -8.61
N SER A 424 -23.03 4.57 -9.61
CA SER A 424 -24.25 5.40 -9.68
C SER A 424 -25.25 5.15 -8.54
N ASP A 425 -25.21 3.96 -7.95
CA ASP A 425 -26.16 3.54 -6.92
C ASP A 425 -25.65 3.93 -5.52
N ILE A 426 -24.41 4.44 -5.43
CA ILE A 426 -23.79 4.93 -4.21
C ILE A 426 -24.08 6.42 -4.10
N GLY A 427 -24.88 6.80 -3.09
CA GLY A 427 -25.30 8.19 -2.90
C GLY A 427 -24.10 9.12 -2.71
N ALA A 428 -24.12 10.28 -3.37
CA ALA A 428 -23.22 11.38 -3.01
C ALA A 428 -23.85 12.11 -1.82
N THR A 429 -23.23 12.06 -0.64
CA THR A 429 -23.71 12.88 0.48
C THR A 429 -23.44 14.34 0.12
N ASN A 430 -24.49 15.07 -0.26
CA ASN A 430 -24.45 16.51 -0.55
C ASN A 430 -24.27 17.35 0.74
N THR A 431 -23.38 16.93 1.65
CA THR A 431 -23.03 17.67 2.85
C THR A 431 -22.05 18.78 2.51
N VAL A 432 -22.52 19.79 1.77
CA VAL A 432 -21.99 21.14 1.90
C VAL A 432 -22.57 21.71 3.20
N ARG A 433 -22.06 21.25 4.35
CA ARG A 433 -22.25 22.02 5.60
C ARG A 433 -21.35 23.25 5.47
N ARG A 434 -21.98 24.37 5.11
CA ARG A 434 -21.39 25.72 5.19
C ARG A 434 -21.02 26.07 6.61
#